data_AF-A0A956NRG8-F1
#
_entry.id   AF-A0A956NRG8-F1
#
_cell.length_a   1.000
_cell.length_b   1.000
_cell.length_c   1.000
_cell.angle_alpha   90.00
_cell.angle_beta   90.00
_cell.angle_gamma   90.00
#
_symmetry.space_group_name_H-M   'P 1'
#
loop_
_entity.id
_entity.type
_entity.pdbx_description
1 polymer ?
#
loop_
_entity_poly.entity_id
_entity_poly.type
_entity_poly.pdbx_seq_one_letter_code
_entity_poly.pdbx_strand_id
1 'polypeptide(L)'
;GFPLVGQEIPKPDYVTYLPRETPRAVTRPAANVTFQLYGNPAGAAWRDADPVDGIDDARGALLLRLAERFAPWVARTSYGFPMDARRFVASGATSPLVRDIFDLARPSPALVRSDSIALAGLASAPCPVAAPPGDPRPDCRLRELLRTLGPQAPRIIDPIGADRAIHEVLYLNFPGDSPESWAAEYEGATRDGVAERYLGWAKTMVHPFIVEAGDGFEFVLQYWLFYPTNDAGNVHEGDWEHLNVVIAPRESVTRPFAAAELRALLEGTLPLEELVIRRVEHFFHYWILPLDYSRPNVYAPRDAWEREVQTLPTTRRGQAEIWRLLRERAWADDAETVPDLHPRVFIGGNDHGLNLLLAGPTRLGRSSHGSYPFPGLFKGIGPAGTGESIDLAWDVFDDPPAADAPESERVVRYDHPSRLEIL
;
A
#
# COMPACT_ATOMS: atom_id res chain seq x y z
N GLY A 1 -9.38 22.41 29.40
CA GLY A 1 -8.65 21.43 28.59
C GLY A 1 -7.50 22.16 27.93
N PHE A 2 -6.35 21.50 27.78
CA PHE A 2 -5.27 22.05 26.95
C PHE A 2 -5.68 21.90 25.48
N PRO A 3 -5.51 22.94 24.64
CA PRO A 3 -5.62 22.75 23.20
C PRO A 3 -4.49 21.79 22.77
N LEU A 4 -4.87 20.67 22.15
CA LEU A 4 -3.92 19.82 21.43
C LEU A 4 -3.53 20.56 20.15
N VAL A 5 -2.51 21.42 20.26
CA VAL A 5 -1.80 21.97 19.11
C VAL A 5 -0.99 20.82 18.50
N GLY A 6 -1.02 20.67 17.18
CA GLY A 6 -0.12 19.75 16.49
C GLY A 6 1.33 20.14 16.81
N GLN A 7 2.08 19.22 17.40
CA GLN A 7 3.48 19.42 17.76
C GLN A 7 4.34 18.54 16.88
N GLU A 8 5.39 19.11 16.29
CA GLU A 8 6.46 18.37 15.64
C GLU A 8 7.10 17.40 16.65
N ILE A 9 7.14 16.11 16.30
CA ILE A 9 7.82 15.08 17.09
C ILE A 9 9.24 14.96 16.53
N PRO A 10 10.28 15.53 17.17
CA PRO A 10 11.62 15.45 16.64
C PRO A 10 12.11 14.01 16.67
N LYS A 11 12.97 13.65 15.71
CA LYS A 11 13.50 12.29 15.52
C LYS A 11 13.91 11.54 16.80
N PRO A 12 14.57 12.14 17.83
CA PRO A 12 14.92 11.44 19.06
C PRO A 12 13.72 10.93 19.88
N ASP A 13 12.57 11.60 19.77
CA ASP A 13 11.38 11.36 20.58
C ASP A 13 10.38 10.41 19.90
N TYR A 14 10.51 10.17 18.58
CA TYR A 14 9.59 9.37 17.75
C TYR A 14 9.24 8.00 18.36
N VAL A 15 10.22 7.31 18.94
CA VAL A 15 10.03 5.98 19.55
C VAL A 15 9.12 6.00 20.79
N THR A 16 8.84 7.17 21.36
CA THR A 16 7.85 7.34 22.45
C THR A 16 6.41 7.15 21.95
N TYR A 17 6.19 7.34 20.64
CA TYR A 17 4.89 7.25 19.97
C TYR A 17 4.72 5.96 19.17
N LEU A 18 5.82 5.24 18.90
CA LEU A 18 5.78 3.92 18.27
C LEU A 18 5.22 2.84 19.22
N PRO A 19 4.56 1.80 18.68
CA PRO A 19 4.25 0.59 19.44
C PRO A 19 5.51 -0.04 20.04
N ARG A 20 5.54 -0.21 21.37
CA ARG A 20 6.66 -0.84 22.09
C ARG A 20 6.87 -2.30 21.70
N GLU A 21 5.80 -2.96 21.26
CA GLU A 21 5.86 -4.24 20.55
C GLU A 21 5.88 -3.94 19.06
N THR A 22 7.05 -4.04 18.43
CA THR A 22 7.12 -4.09 16.97
C THR A 22 6.39 -5.35 16.51
N PRO A 23 5.31 -5.25 15.70
CA PRO A 23 4.70 -6.42 15.11
C PRO A 23 5.78 -7.17 14.34
N ARG A 24 5.89 -8.49 14.55
CA ARG A 24 6.81 -9.30 13.75
C ARG A 24 6.42 -9.10 12.29
N ALA A 25 7.38 -8.71 11.44
CA ALA A 25 7.18 -8.64 10.00
C ALA A 25 6.46 -9.92 9.55
N VAL A 26 5.25 -9.74 9.01
CA VAL A 26 4.19 -10.75 9.11
C VAL A 26 4.68 -12.06 8.51
N THR A 27 4.69 -13.13 9.30
CA THR A 27 4.93 -14.47 8.77
C THR A 27 3.86 -14.75 7.73
N ARG A 28 4.28 -14.93 6.46
CA ARG A 28 3.43 -15.25 5.30
C ARG A 28 2.20 -16.08 5.75
N PRO A 29 0.96 -15.66 5.46
CA PRO A 29 -0.25 -16.37 5.88
C PRO A 29 -0.15 -17.88 5.66
N ALA A 30 -0.70 -18.68 6.58
CA ALA A 30 -0.61 -20.14 6.51
C ALA A 30 -1.13 -20.70 5.16
N ALA A 31 -2.13 -20.03 4.58
CA ALA A 31 -2.63 -20.32 3.25
C ALA A 31 -1.61 -20.01 2.13
N ASN A 32 -0.87 -18.89 2.17
CA ASN A 32 0.21 -18.61 1.20
C ASN A 32 1.24 -19.75 1.13
N VAL A 33 1.54 -20.38 2.28
CA VAL A 33 2.45 -21.53 2.36
C VAL A 33 1.77 -22.80 1.84
N THR A 34 0.55 -23.09 2.31
CA THR A 34 -0.23 -24.29 1.94
C THR A 34 -0.55 -24.40 0.45
N PHE A 35 -0.81 -23.26 -0.19
CA PHE A 35 -1.09 -23.15 -1.62
C PHE A 35 0.14 -22.81 -2.47
N GLN A 36 1.31 -22.64 -1.84
CA GLN A 36 2.56 -22.31 -2.52
C GLN A 36 2.36 -21.10 -3.43
N LEU A 37 1.86 -19.98 -2.86
CA LEU A 37 1.37 -18.81 -3.59
C LEU A 37 2.39 -18.27 -4.60
N TYR A 38 3.65 -18.23 -4.22
CA TYR A 38 4.76 -17.76 -5.06
C TYR A 38 5.45 -18.89 -5.84
N GLY A 39 4.90 -20.10 -5.81
CA GLY A 39 5.47 -21.33 -6.37
C GLY A 39 6.14 -22.21 -5.30
N ASN A 40 6.77 -23.31 -5.74
CA ASN A 40 7.39 -24.33 -4.89
C ASN A 40 8.90 -24.51 -5.20
N PRO A 41 9.82 -23.92 -4.41
CA PRO A 41 11.27 -24.05 -4.63
C PRO A 41 11.84 -25.48 -4.60
N ALA A 42 11.08 -26.47 -4.11
CA ALA A 42 11.47 -27.88 -4.15
C ALA A 42 10.86 -28.65 -5.34
N GLY A 43 10.05 -27.99 -6.18
CA GLY A 43 9.42 -28.58 -7.36
C GLY A 43 10.33 -28.55 -8.58
N ALA A 44 10.32 -29.61 -9.39
CA ALA A 44 11.15 -29.73 -10.58
C ALA A 44 10.82 -28.72 -11.71
N ALA A 45 9.68 -28.03 -11.61
CA ALA A 45 9.28 -26.97 -12.54
C ALA A 45 9.64 -25.56 -12.05
N TRP A 46 10.16 -25.41 -10.82
CA TRP A 46 10.51 -24.11 -10.26
C TRP A 46 11.60 -23.42 -11.07
N ARG A 47 11.37 -22.14 -11.36
CA ARG A 47 12.37 -21.27 -11.98
C ARG A 47 12.21 -19.85 -11.45
N ASP A 48 13.29 -19.22 -11.01
CA ASP A 48 13.34 -17.87 -10.44
C ASP A 48 14.56 -17.21 -11.09
N ALA A 49 14.33 -16.46 -12.17
CA ALA A 49 15.38 -16.07 -13.12
C ALA A 49 15.20 -14.68 -13.76
N ASP A 50 13.97 -14.19 -13.98
CA ASP A 50 13.72 -12.89 -14.60
C ASP A 50 12.44 -12.21 -14.06
N PRO A 51 12.53 -11.43 -12.96
CA PRO A 51 13.72 -11.16 -12.15
C PRO A 51 14.08 -12.33 -11.22
N VAL A 52 15.23 -12.24 -10.54
CA VAL A 52 15.55 -13.13 -9.40
C VAL A 52 15.03 -12.48 -8.12
N ASP A 53 13.80 -12.82 -7.73
CA ASP A 53 13.08 -12.21 -6.61
C ASP A 53 12.54 -13.23 -5.58
N GLY A 54 12.66 -14.53 -5.86
CA GLY A 54 12.13 -15.60 -5.01
C GLY A 54 10.67 -15.98 -5.30
N ILE A 55 10.14 -15.59 -6.46
CA ILE A 55 8.88 -16.02 -7.04
C ILE A 55 9.18 -16.90 -8.26
N ASP A 56 8.37 -17.94 -8.49
CA ASP A 56 8.46 -18.74 -9.71
C ASP A 56 8.08 -17.90 -10.95
N ASP A 57 8.91 -17.83 -12.00
CA ASP A 57 8.72 -17.03 -13.22
C ASP A 57 7.29 -17.18 -13.78
N ALA A 58 6.75 -18.41 -13.85
CA ALA A 58 5.43 -18.67 -14.39
C ALA A 58 4.32 -18.23 -13.42
N ARG A 59 4.55 -18.36 -12.11
CA ARG A 59 3.67 -17.79 -11.08
C ARG A 59 3.70 -16.26 -11.06
N GLY A 60 4.87 -15.64 -11.18
CA GLY A 60 5.05 -14.19 -11.29
C GLY A 60 4.28 -13.63 -12.46
N ALA A 61 4.37 -14.26 -13.64
CA ALA A 61 3.58 -13.89 -14.82
C ALA A 61 2.06 -14.00 -14.60
N LEU A 62 1.57 -15.02 -13.89
CA LEU A 62 0.16 -15.14 -13.51
C LEU A 62 -0.26 -14.03 -12.53
N LEU A 63 0.53 -13.80 -11.47
CA LEU A 63 0.26 -12.78 -10.45
C LEU A 63 0.27 -11.38 -11.06
N LEU A 64 1.17 -11.10 -12.01
CA LEU A 64 1.22 -9.85 -12.76
C LEU A 64 -0.03 -9.65 -13.63
N ARG A 65 -0.49 -10.68 -14.36
CA ARG A 65 -1.75 -10.60 -15.14
C ARG A 65 -2.99 -10.41 -14.26
N LEU A 66 -3.01 -10.97 -13.06
CA LEU A 66 -4.05 -10.72 -12.07
C LEU A 66 -3.97 -9.28 -11.54
N ALA A 67 -2.77 -8.79 -11.23
CA ALA A 67 -2.55 -7.42 -10.78
C ALA A 67 -2.93 -6.39 -11.86
N GLU A 68 -2.60 -6.63 -13.13
CA GLU A 68 -3.01 -5.82 -14.28
C GLU A 68 -4.53 -5.76 -14.43
N ARG A 69 -5.18 -6.93 -14.44
CA ARG A 69 -6.63 -7.07 -14.66
C ARG A 69 -7.49 -6.45 -13.57
N PHE A 70 -6.98 -6.36 -12.35
CA PHE A 70 -7.70 -5.86 -11.17
C PHE A 70 -7.09 -4.59 -10.58
N ALA A 71 -6.22 -3.90 -11.32
CA ALA A 71 -5.55 -2.70 -10.84
C ALA A 71 -6.52 -1.54 -10.68
N PRO A 72 -6.36 -0.68 -9.66
CA PRO A 72 -7.21 0.49 -9.49
C PRO A 72 -6.96 1.56 -10.56
N TRP A 73 -7.98 2.35 -10.82
CA TRP A 73 -7.86 3.65 -11.49
C TRP A 73 -7.98 4.74 -10.44
N VAL A 74 -6.97 5.60 -10.36
CA VAL A 74 -6.74 6.48 -9.21
C VAL A 74 -6.89 7.93 -9.62
N ALA A 75 -7.98 8.57 -9.22
CA ALA A 75 -8.18 10.01 -9.35
C ALA A 75 -7.45 10.75 -8.23
N ARG A 76 -6.57 11.68 -8.59
CA ARG A 76 -5.66 12.33 -7.64
C ARG A 76 -6.01 13.79 -7.37
N THR A 77 -6.15 14.13 -6.10
CA THR A 77 -6.07 15.50 -5.58
C THR A 77 -4.70 15.84 -5.02
N SER A 78 -3.89 14.84 -4.64
CA SER A 78 -2.47 15.01 -4.28
C SER A 78 -1.52 14.71 -5.45
N TYR A 79 -0.27 15.17 -5.36
CA TYR A 79 0.79 14.93 -6.37
C TYR A 79 1.66 13.70 -6.08
N GLY A 80 1.33 12.92 -5.05
CA GLY A 80 2.04 11.69 -4.68
C GLY A 80 1.76 10.52 -5.64
N PHE A 81 2.74 9.63 -5.76
CA PHE A 81 2.61 8.31 -6.38
C PHE A 81 3.79 7.43 -5.92
N PRO A 82 3.59 6.11 -5.72
CA PRO A 82 4.69 5.22 -5.35
C PRO A 82 5.71 5.15 -6.49
N MET A 83 7.00 5.17 -6.12
CA MET A 83 8.12 5.26 -7.05
C MET A 83 9.00 4.01 -6.96
N ASP A 84 9.62 3.68 -8.10
CA ASP A 84 10.62 2.62 -8.17
C ASP A 84 11.89 3.05 -7.41
N ALA A 85 12.08 2.51 -6.21
CA ALA A 85 13.25 2.76 -5.37
C ALA A 85 14.59 2.48 -6.10
N ARG A 86 14.62 1.58 -7.09
CA ARG A 86 15.82 1.29 -7.90
C ARG A 86 16.22 2.48 -8.76
N ARG A 87 15.29 3.37 -9.13
CA ARG A 87 15.59 4.60 -9.87
C ARG A 87 16.41 5.59 -9.04
N PHE A 88 16.10 5.73 -7.75
CA PHE A 88 16.92 6.52 -6.82
C PHE A 88 18.35 5.98 -6.77
N VAL A 89 18.51 4.67 -6.57
CA VAL A 89 19.83 4.01 -6.55
C VAL A 89 20.57 4.20 -7.89
N ALA A 90 19.90 3.98 -9.03
CA ALA A 90 20.49 4.11 -10.36
C ALA A 90 20.84 5.55 -10.75
N SER A 91 20.10 6.54 -10.26
CA SER A 91 20.37 7.97 -10.49
C SER A 91 21.61 8.49 -9.74
N GLY A 92 22.16 7.70 -8.81
CA GLY A 92 23.23 8.14 -7.91
C GLY A 92 22.76 9.09 -6.80
N ALA A 93 21.44 9.23 -6.60
CA ALA A 93 20.88 9.96 -5.47
C ALA A 93 21.41 9.38 -4.15
N THR A 94 21.84 10.26 -3.24
CA THR A 94 22.37 9.85 -1.95
C THR A 94 21.24 9.48 -1.00
N SER A 95 20.70 8.27 -1.16
CA SER A 95 19.78 7.65 -0.22
C SER A 95 20.53 6.69 0.71
N PRO A 96 21.12 7.16 1.83
CA PRO A 96 21.75 6.27 2.79
C PRO A 96 20.70 5.37 3.45
N LEU A 97 21.06 4.11 3.68
CA LEU A 97 20.34 3.27 4.63
C LEU A 97 20.74 3.73 6.03
N VAL A 98 19.77 4.24 6.79
CA VAL A 98 19.93 4.70 8.17
C VAL A 98 19.50 3.59 9.12
N ARG A 99 20.26 3.44 10.20
CA ARG A 99 19.96 2.57 11.34
C ARG A 99 19.96 3.40 12.60
N ASP A 100 18.77 3.60 13.16
CA ASP A 100 18.62 4.22 14.47
C ASP A 100 18.53 3.14 15.54
N ILE A 101 19.16 3.40 16.68
CA ILE A 101 19.22 2.49 17.82
C ILE A 101 18.72 3.26 19.04
N PHE A 102 17.57 2.85 19.56
CA PHE A 102 16.90 3.43 20.72
C PHE A 102 17.09 2.54 21.96
N ASP A 103 17.18 3.18 23.12
CA ASP A 103 17.15 2.50 24.43
C ASP A 103 15.81 2.78 25.11
N LEU A 104 14.94 1.76 25.11
CA LEU A 104 13.58 1.82 25.67
C LEU A 104 13.52 1.41 27.15
N ALA A 105 14.66 1.01 27.76
CA ALA A 105 14.71 0.64 29.18
C ALA A 105 14.70 1.88 30.10
N ARG A 106 14.88 3.08 29.54
CA ARG A 106 14.87 4.35 30.27
C ARG A 106 13.44 4.86 30.50
N PRO A 107 13.19 5.61 31.59
CA PRO A 107 11.91 6.29 31.83
C PRO A 107 11.50 7.22 30.67
N SER A 108 12.49 7.82 30.00
CA SER A 108 12.35 8.51 28.72
C SER A 108 13.15 7.73 27.68
N PRO A 109 12.48 7.05 26.72
CA PRO A 109 13.15 6.44 25.58
C PRO A 109 14.04 7.46 24.86
N ALA A 110 15.20 7.02 24.37
CA ALA A 110 16.15 7.93 23.72
C ALA A 110 16.87 7.27 22.56
N LEU A 111 17.09 8.02 21.49
CA LEU A 111 18.02 7.68 20.41
C LEU A 111 19.45 7.62 20.99
N VAL A 112 20.07 6.45 20.99
CA VAL A 112 21.44 6.22 21.49
C VAL A 112 22.46 6.36 20.38
N ARG A 113 22.13 5.90 19.17
CA ARG A 113 23.01 5.97 18.00
C ARG A 113 22.20 6.04 16.71
N SER A 114 22.70 6.78 15.73
CA SER A 114 22.22 6.78 14.36
C SER A 114 23.43 6.46 13.47
N ASP A 115 23.40 5.32 12.79
CA ASP A 115 24.42 4.87 11.85
C ASP A 115 23.88 5.07 10.42
N SER A 116 24.74 5.46 9.47
CA SER A 116 24.38 5.54 8.05
C SER A 116 25.31 4.69 7.16
N ILE A 117 24.72 4.14 6.11
CA ILE A 117 25.38 3.32 5.09
C ILE A 117 25.10 3.94 3.73
N ALA A 118 26.10 4.58 3.13
CA ALA A 118 26.00 5.19 1.81
C ALA A 118 25.94 4.09 0.73
N LEU A 119 24.74 3.81 0.21
CA LEU A 119 24.51 2.73 -0.76
C LEU A 119 25.23 2.95 -2.09
N ALA A 120 25.36 4.21 -2.53
CA ALA A 120 26.13 4.58 -3.73
C ALA A 120 27.64 4.22 -3.62
N GLY A 121 28.16 3.96 -2.41
CA GLY A 121 29.54 3.53 -2.18
C GLY A 121 29.72 2.00 -2.15
N LEU A 122 28.66 1.21 -2.26
CA LEU A 122 28.75 -0.26 -2.31
C LEU A 122 29.56 -0.73 -3.53
N ALA A 123 30.18 -1.91 -3.43
CA ALA A 123 31.12 -2.48 -4.40
C ALA A 123 32.38 -1.65 -4.75
N SER A 124 32.42 -0.33 -4.49
CA SER A 124 33.61 0.52 -4.72
C SER A 124 34.78 0.17 -3.80
N ALA A 125 34.47 -0.29 -2.58
CA ALA A 125 35.41 -0.83 -1.61
C ALA A 125 34.82 -2.10 -0.95
N PRO A 126 34.88 -3.26 -1.64
CA PRO A 126 34.28 -4.50 -1.16
C PRO A 126 34.80 -4.90 0.22
N CYS A 127 33.94 -5.48 1.04
CA CYS A 127 34.29 -5.90 2.38
C CYS A 127 35.15 -7.18 2.36
N PRO A 128 36.39 -7.15 2.89
CA PRO A 128 37.24 -8.33 2.97
C PRO A 128 36.58 -9.46 3.75
N VAL A 129 36.89 -10.71 3.37
CA VAL A 129 36.37 -11.91 4.04
C VAL A 129 36.68 -11.92 5.54
N ALA A 130 37.80 -11.31 5.95
CA ALA A 130 38.25 -11.21 7.34
C ALA A 130 38.21 -9.76 7.88
N ALA A 131 37.23 -8.95 7.46
CA ALA A 131 37.04 -7.62 8.03
C ALA A 131 36.68 -7.70 9.54
N PRO A 132 37.21 -6.81 10.39
CA PRO A 132 36.83 -6.75 11.79
C PRO A 132 35.38 -6.24 11.96
N PRO A 133 34.67 -6.62 13.04
CA PRO A 133 33.39 -6.00 13.38
C PRO A 133 33.51 -4.47 13.52
N GLY A 134 32.51 -3.72 13.06
CA GLY A 134 32.54 -2.25 13.10
C GLY A 134 33.43 -1.57 12.05
N ASP A 135 33.91 -2.30 11.03
CA ASP A 135 34.63 -1.71 9.89
C ASP A 135 33.80 -0.59 9.23
N PRO A 136 34.38 0.59 8.95
CA PRO A 136 33.61 1.75 8.50
C PRO A 136 33.15 1.68 7.04
N ARG A 137 33.62 0.71 6.23
CA ARG A 137 33.24 0.59 4.82
C ARG A 137 31.74 0.30 4.66
N PRO A 138 31.02 0.95 3.73
CA PRO A 138 29.59 0.70 3.51
C PRO A 138 29.27 -0.78 3.28
N ASP A 139 30.10 -1.48 2.51
CA ASP A 139 29.92 -2.91 2.23
C ASP A 139 30.06 -3.78 3.48
N CYS A 140 31.00 -3.45 4.38
CA CYS A 140 31.15 -4.18 5.64
C CYS A 140 29.99 -3.91 6.61
N ARG A 141 29.55 -2.64 6.71
CA ARG A 141 28.37 -2.28 7.51
C ARG A 141 27.11 -3.00 7.01
N LEU A 142 26.91 -3.07 5.70
CA LEU A 142 25.77 -3.78 5.11
C LEU A 142 25.85 -5.29 5.36
N ARG A 143 27.03 -5.92 5.20
CA ARG A 143 27.21 -7.34 5.52
C ARG A 143 27.02 -7.65 7.00
N GLU A 144 27.45 -6.77 7.89
CA GLU A 144 27.18 -6.89 9.33
C GLU A 144 25.68 -6.78 9.62
N LEU A 145 24.98 -5.81 8.99
CA LEU A 145 23.54 -5.63 9.10
C LEU A 145 22.76 -6.86 8.62
N LEU A 146 23.11 -7.42 7.46
CA LEU A 146 22.49 -8.63 6.92
C LEU A 146 22.74 -9.87 7.80
N ARG A 147 23.88 -9.91 8.51
CA ARG A 147 24.19 -10.98 9.49
C ARG A 147 23.35 -10.87 10.77
N THR A 148 22.99 -9.66 11.20
CA THR A 148 22.26 -9.43 12.46
C THR A 148 20.74 -9.30 12.29
N LEU A 149 20.28 -8.72 11.17
CA LEU A 149 18.89 -8.37 10.91
C LEU A 149 18.34 -8.93 9.58
N GLY A 150 19.19 -9.55 8.74
CA GLY A 150 18.74 -10.17 7.50
C GLY A 150 17.81 -11.38 7.73
N PRO A 151 17.06 -11.83 6.72
CA PRO A 151 16.07 -12.90 6.86
C PRO A 151 16.64 -14.26 7.30
N GLN A 152 17.95 -14.46 7.11
CA GLN A 152 18.71 -15.65 7.51
C GLN A 152 19.48 -15.46 8.83
N ALA A 153 19.36 -14.31 9.50
CA ALA A 153 20.04 -14.06 10.75
C ALA A 153 19.53 -15.02 11.85
N PRO A 154 20.40 -15.56 12.72
CA PRO A 154 19.98 -16.36 13.86
C PRO A 154 19.02 -15.55 14.73
N ARG A 155 17.79 -16.04 14.90
CA ARG A 155 16.78 -15.39 15.75
C ARG A 155 17.18 -15.56 17.22
N ILE A 156 17.99 -14.65 17.73
CA ILE A 156 18.29 -14.54 19.15
C ILE A 156 17.01 -14.04 19.83
N ILE A 157 16.17 -14.98 20.26
CA ILE A 157 15.14 -14.71 21.27
C ILE A 157 15.85 -14.64 22.61
N ASP A 158 16.61 -13.57 22.82
CA ASP A 158 17.02 -13.20 24.17
C ASP A 158 15.73 -12.87 24.92
N PRO A 159 15.48 -13.46 26.11
CA PRO A 159 14.44 -12.95 26.98
C PRO A 159 14.87 -11.55 27.41
N ILE A 160 14.35 -10.54 26.70
CA ILE A 160 14.70 -9.12 26.92
C ILE A 160 14.57 -8.83 28.40
N GLY A 161 15.71 -8.69 29.08
CA GLY A 161 15.74 -8.13 30.42
C GLY A 161 15.06 -6.77 30.35
N ALA A 162 14.11 -6.51 31.23
CA ALA A 162 13.33 -5.26 31.24
C ALA A 162 14.23 -3.99 31.35
N ASP A 163 15.49 -4.22 31.70
CA ASP A 163 16.62 -3.31 31.85
C ASP A 163 17.46 -3.06 30.58
N ARG A 164 17.20 -3.74 29.44
CA ARG A 164 17.88 -3.50 28.13
C ARG A 164 16.99 -3.75 26.89
N ALA A 165 15.84 -3.08 26.81
CA ALA A 165 15.05 -3.05 25.59
C ALA A 165 15.68 -2.13 24.52
N ILE A 166 16.72 -2.61 23.83
CA ILE A 166 17.26 -1.95 22.63
C ILE A 166 16.29 -2.20 21.46
N HIS A 167 15.90 -1.12 20.77
CA HIS A 167 15.05 -1.18 19.59
C HIS A 167 15.77 -0.54 18.41
N GLU A 168 15.73 -1.20 17.24
CA GLU A 168 16.43 -0.75 16.04
C GLU A 168 15.44 -0.48 14.90
N VAL A 169 15.57 0.70 14.29
CA VAL A 169 14.75 1.12 13.14
C VAL A 169 15.66 1.27 11.93
N LEU A 170 15.26 0.64 10.81
CA LEU A 170 15.95 0.74 9.52
C LEU A 170 15.07 1.45 8.52
N TYR A 171 15.62 2.44 7.82
CA TYR A 171 14.94 3.15 6.75
C TYR A 171 15.91 3.67 5.70
N LEU A 172 15.44 3.78 4.45
CA LEU A 172 16.16 4.48 3.39
C LEU A 172 15.79 5.96 3.47
N ASN A 173 16.79 6.83 3.62
CA ASN A 173 16.55 8.27 3.59
C ASN A 173 16.44 8.73 2.13
N PHE A 174 15.26 8.59 1.52
CA PHE A 174 14.96 9.26 0.26
C PHE A 174 14.98 10.78 0.47
N PRO A 175 15.40 11.57 -0.54
CA PRO A 175 15.80 12.96 -0.31
C PRO A 175 14.73 13.81 0.40
N GLY A 176 15.17 14.47 1.46
CA GLY A 176 14.35 15.18 2.44
C GLY A 176 14.80 14.87 3.88
N ASP A 177 14.75 15.85 4.77
CA ASP A 177 14.97 15.73 6.22
C ASP A 177 14.04 16.63 7.08
N SER A 178 13.10 17.32 6.42
CA SER A 178 11.97 18.08 7.00
C SER A 178 10.81 18.17 6.00
N PRO A 179 9.57 18.48 6.44
CA PRO A 179 8.41 18.52 5.54
C PRO A 179 8.56 19.54 4.40
N GLU A 180 9.26 20.66 4.65
CA GLU A 180 9.58 21.66 3.64
C GLU A 180 10.56 21.14 2.59
N SER A 181 11.56 20.35 3.02
CA SER A 181 12.54 19.75 2.11
C SER A 181 11.95 18.62 1.27
N TRP A 182 11.08 17.77 1.85
CA TRP A 182 10.30 16.78 1.11
C TRP A 182 9.33 17.45 0.13
N ALA A 183 8.62 18.49 0.54
CA ALA A 183 7.78 19.26 -0.38
C ALA A 183 8.60 19.85 -1.53
N ALA A 184 9.77 20.45 -1.26
CA ALA A 184 10.66 20.96 -2.31
C ALA A 184 11.29 19.85 -3.18
N GLU A 185 11.34 18.60 -2.70
CA GLU A 185 11.84 17.46 -3.46
C GLU A 185 10.78 16.93 -4.45
N TYR A 186 9.54 16.76 -3.99
CA TYR A 186 8.49 16.06 -4.75
C TYR A 186 7.43 16.97 -5.40
N GLU A 187 7.23 18.21 -4.92
CA GLU A 187 6.32 19.19 -5.53
C GLU A 187 6.95 19.79 -6.81
N GLY A 188 6.17 19.89 -7.88
CA GLY A 188 6.56 20.47 -9.15
C GLY A 188 6.51 22.00 -9.20
N ALA A 189 6.76 22.56 -10.39
CA ALA A 189 6.72 24.01 -10.60
C ALA A 189 5.33 24.64 -10.42
N THR A 190 4.27 23.83 -10.53
CA THR A 190 2.90 24.18 -10.17
C THR A 190 2.53 23.54 -8.84
N ARG A 191 1.84 24.29 -7.98
CA ARG A 191 1.13 23.73 -6.82
C ARG A 191 0.24 22.57 -7.29
N ASP A 192 0.29 21.45 -6.57
CA ASP A 192 -0.40 20.19 -6.89
C ASP A 192 0.13 19.44 -8.14
N GLY A 193 1.32 19.80 -8.66
CA GLY A 193 2.00 19.10 -9.76
C GLY A 193 3.13 18.17 -9.29
N VAL A 194 3.38 17.10 -10.04
CA VAL A 194 4.55 16.21 -9.87
C VAL A 194 5.84 16.96 -10.25
N ALA A 195 6.91 16.80 -9.47
CA ALA A 195 8.24 17.25 -9.88
C ALA A 195 8.69 16.51 -11.16
N GLU A 196 8.94 17.26 -12.25
CA GLU A 196 9.25 16.72 -13.59
C GLU A 196 10.40 15.69 -13.60
N ARG A 197 11.35 15.81 -12.67
CA ARG A 197 12.48 14.86 -12.48
C ARG A 197 12.06 13.43 -12.16
N TYR A 198 10.83 13.23 -11.66
CA TYR A 198 10.27 11.94 -11.25
C TYR A 198 9.19 11.39 -12.19
N LEU A 199 8.89 12.07 -13.31
CA LEU A 199 8.01 11.49 -14.33
C LEU A 199 8.63 10.21 -14.91
N GLY A 200 7.82 9.15 -15.08
CA GLY A 200 8.29 7.82 -15.46
C GLY A 200 9.04 7.04 -14.37
N TRP A 201 9.09 7.53 -13.12
CA TRP A 201 9.61 6.78 -11.96
C TRP A 201 8.51 5.97 -11.25
N ALA A 202 7.24 6.12 -11.65
CA ALA A 202 6.13 5.51 -10.94
C ALA A 202 6.16 3.98 -10.98
N LYS A 203 5.82 3.38 -9.83
CA LYS A 203 5.74 1.95 -9.64
C LYS A 203 4.56 1.61 -8.72
N THR A 204 3.62 0.84 -9.23
CA THR A 204 2.52 0.28 -8.43
C THR A 204 3.01 -1.00 -7.78
N MET A 205 3.18 -0.98 -6.46
CA MET A 205 3.51 -2.18 -5.70
C MET A 205 2.23 -2.95 -5.34
N VAL A 206 2.22 -4.25 -5.62
CA VAL A 206 1.08 -5.14 -5.37
C VAL A 206 1.54 -6.34 -4.56
N HIS A 207 0.87 -6.61 -3.44
CA HIS A 207 1.14 -7.76 -2.59
C HIS A 207 -0.04 -8.76 -2.69
N PRO A 208 0.09 -9.85 -3.47
CA PRO A 208 -0.89 -10.92 -3.48
C PRO A 208 -0.79 -11.74 -2.19
N PHE A 209 -1.93 -12.04 -1.57
CA PHE A 209 -1.98 -12.99 -0.46
C PHE A 209 -3.30 -13.75 -0.39
N ILE A 210 -3.31 -14.83 0.39
CA ILE A 210 -4.45 -15.72 0.61
C ILE A 210 -4.79 -15.69 2.10
N VAL A 211 -6.06 -15.49 2.42
CA VAL A 211 -6.59 -15.63 3.78
C VAL A 211 -7.61 -16.76 3.86
N GLU A 212 -7.69 -17.39 5.02
CA GLU A 212 -8.77 -18.31 5.36
C GLU A 212 -10.04 -17.51 5.65
N ALA A 213 -11.15 -17.89 5.02
CA ALA A 213 -12.42 -17.19 5.11
C ALA A 213 -13.55 -18.22 5.25
N GLY A 214 -14.06 -18.40 6.48
CA GLY A 214 -15.10 -19.38 6.77
C GLY A 214 -14.61 -20.82 6.52
N ASP A 215 -15.20 -21.49 5.53
CA ASP A 215 -14.88 -22.85 5.07
C ASP A 215 -13.99 -22.88 3.81
N GLY A 216 -13.57 -21.71 3.30
CA GLY A 216 -12.74 -21.57 2.10
C GLY A 216 -11.68 -20.48 2.23
N PHE A 217 -11.31 -19.89 1.10
CA PHE A 217 -10.19 -18.97 0.99
C PHE A 217 -10.56 -17.71 0.19
N GLU A 218 -10.00 -16.57 0.56
CA GLU A 218 -10.05 -15.35 -0.25
C GLU A 218 -8.67 -15.05 -0.80
N PHE A 219 -8.59 -14.82 -2.12
CA PHE A 219 -7.39 -14.34 -2.80
C PHE A 219 -7.47 -12.82 -2.90
N VAL A 220 -6.43 -12.15 -2.40
CA VAL A 220 -6.41 -10.71 -2.19
C VAL A 220 -5.22 -10.10 -2.93
N LEU A 221 -5.47 -9.05 -3.69
CA LEU A 221 -4.46 -8.18 -4.31
C LEU A 221 -4.43 -6.87 -3.53
N GLN A 222 -3.39 -6.64 -2.75
CA GLN A 222 -3.21 -5.39 -1.99
C GLN A 222 -2.35 -4.42 -2.79
N TYR A 223 -2.95 -3.32 -3.25
CA TYR A 223 -2.26 -2.26 -3.99
C TYR A 223 -1.85 -1.15 -3.03
N TRP A 224 -0.56 -0.83 -3.03
CA TRP A 224 -0.02 0.25 -2.20
C TRP A 224 -0.08 1.60 -2.92
N LEU A 225 -0.39 2.63 -2.14
CA LEU A 225 -0.41 4.04 -2.47
C LEU A 225 0.70 4.70 -1.64
N PHE A 226 1.33 5.75 -2.18
CA PHE A 226 2.40 6.46 -1.48
C PHE A 226 2.20 7.97 -1.56
N TYR A 227 2.40 8.60 -0.41
CA TYR A 227 2.33 10.04 -0.24
C TYR A 227 3.70 10.51 0.29
N PRO A 228 4.56 11.13 -0.55
CA PRO A 228 5.91 11.53 -0.15
C PRO A 228 5.87 12.53 1.01
N THR A 229 4.93 13.47 0.94
CA THR A 229 4.33 14.10 2.09
C THR A 229 2.84 13.83 2.04
N ASN A 230 2.26 13.49 3.16
CA ASN A 230 0.82 13.59 3.38
C ASN A 230 0.57 14.63 4.47
N ASP A 231 -0.62 14.49 5.02
CA ASP A 231 -1.08 15.17 6.19
C ASP A 231 -1.32 14.11 7.34
N ALA A 232 -0.56 14.00 8.46
CA ALA A 232 -1.13 13.65 9.81
C ALA A 232 -0.52 14.46 10.99
N GLY A 233 -1.22 14.83 12.07
CA GLY A 233 -2.67 14.71 12.27
C GLY A 233 -3.47 15.45 11.20
N ASN A 234 -2.82 16.42 10.53
CA ASN A 234 -2.79 16.49 9.07
C ASN A 234 -1.50 17.25 8.57
N VAL A 235 -0.25 16.78 8.93
CA VAL A 235 1.12 17.10 8.38
C VAL A 235 2.20 15.95 8.56
N HIS A 236 2.47 15.00 7.64
CA HIS A 236 3.62 14.03 7.78
C HIS A 236 4.31 13.53 6.49
N GLU A 237 5.37 12.71 6.63
CA GLU A 237 6.28 12.28 5.53
C GLU A 237 6.22 10.77 5.28
N GLY A 238 6.38 10.37 4.01
CA GLY A 238 6.70 9.00 3.60
C GLY A 238 5.61 7.97 3.86
N ASP A 239 4.34 8.37 3.77
CA ASP A 239 3.20 7.54 4.16
C ASP A 239 2.75 6.55 3.08
N TRP A 240 2.24 5.41 3.54
CA TRP A 240 1.87 4.24 2.74
C TRP A 240 0.48 3.76 3.14
N GLU A 241 -0.52 4.15 2.35
CA GLU A 241 -1.87 3.57 2.43
C GLU A 241 -2.00 2.41 1.44
N HIS A 242 -3.04 1.61 1.58
CA HIS A 242 -3.35 0.58 0.59
C HIS A 242 -4.85 0.41 0.38
N LEU A 243 -5.20 -0.30 -0.69
CA LEU A 243 -6.51 -0.92 -0.86
C LEU A 243 -6.35 -2.41 -1.09
N ASN A 244 -7.30 -3.21 -0.62
CA ASN A 244 -7.35 -4.63 -0.92
C ASN A 244 -8.43 -4.89 -1.97
N VAL A 245 -8.09 -5.63 -3.02
CA VAL A 245 -9.04 -6.12 -4.02
C VAL A 245 -9.16 -7.63 -3.87
N VAL A 246 -10.30 -8.10 -3.39
CA VAL A 246 -10.63 -9.52 -3.27
C VAL A 246 -11.33 -9.95 -4.54
N ILE A 247 -10.81 -10.98 -5.19
CA ILE A 247 -11.35 -11.53 -6.44
C ILE A 247 -12.05 -12.86 -6.20
N ALA A 248 -12.99 -13.24 -7.08
CA ALA A 248 -13.62 -14.55 -7.09
C ALA A 248 -14.13 -14.92 -8.50
N PRO A 249 -14.43 -16.20 -8.79
CA PRO A 249 -15.12 -16.58 -10.02
C PRO A 249 -16.55 -16.02 -9.98
N ARG A 250 -17.02 -15.45 -11.09
CA ARG A 250 -18.33 -14.80 -11.18
C ARG A 250 -19.49 -15.70 -10.77
N GLU A 251 -19.44 -16.98 -11.16
CA GLU A 251 -20.49 -17.96 -10.85
C GLU A 251 -20.59 -18.28 -9.34
N SER A 252 -19.50 -18.10 -8.60
CA SER A 252 -19.39 -18.41 -7.16
C SER A 252 -19.07 -17.21 -6.29
N VAL A 253 -19.18 -15.98 -6.82
CA VAL A 253 -18.77 -14.72 -6.18
C VAL A 253 -19.32 -14.50 -4.77
N THR A 254 -20.48 -15.09 -4.45
CA THR A 254 -21.15 -15.05 -3.14
C THR A 254 -20.42 -15.81 -2.03
N ARG A 255 -19.51 -16.73 -2.37
CA ARG A 255 -18.72 -17.50 -1.40
C ARG A 255 -17.19 -17.34 -1.62
N PRO A 256 -16.37 -17.69 -0.62
CA PRO A 256 -14.93 -17.88 -0.80
C PRO A 256 -14.60 -18.97 -1.83
N PHE A 257 -13.35 -18.98 -2.32
CA PHE A 257 -12.81 -20.08 -3.11
C PHE A 257 -12.78 -21.37 -2.31
N ALA A 258 -13.19 -22.48 -2.94
CA ALA A 258 -12.82 -23.81 -2.48
C ALA A 258 -11.34 -24.07 -2.78
N ALA A 259 -10.69 -24.95 -1.99
CA ALA A 259 -9.27 -25.26 -2.16
C ALA A 259 -8.89 -25.74 -3.58
N ALA A 260 -9.80 -26.44 -4.28
CA ALA A 260 -9.57 -26.89 -5.65
C ALA A 260 -9.61 -25.74 -6.67
N GLU A 261 -10.53 -24.78 -6.50
CA GLU A 261 -10.66 -23.61 -7.38
C GLU A 261 -9.47 -22.66 -7.22
N LEU A 262 -9.00 -22.47 -5.97
CA LEU A 262 -7.79 -21.68 -5.70
C LEU A 262 -6.53 -22.35 -6.28
N ARG A 263 -6.45 -23.69 -6.28
CA ARG A 263 -5.37 -24.40 -7.01
C ARG A 263 -5.48 -24.18 -8.51
N ALA A 264 -6.67 -24.30 -9.09
CA ALA A 264 -6.89 -24.05 -10.52
C ALA A 264 -6.52 -22.61 -10.93
N LEU A 265 -6.84 -21.61 -10.10
CA LEU A 265 -6.38 -20.23 -10.28
C LEU A 265 -4.85 -20.17 -10.33
N LEU A 266 -4.18 -20.68 -9.30
CA LEU A 266 -2.73 -20.62 -9.15
C LEU A 266 -1.96 -21.46 -10.20
N GLU A 267 -2.57 -22.52 -10.71
CA GLU A 267 -2.05 -23.35 -11.81
C GLU A 267 -2.34 -22.74 -13.20
N GLY A 268 -3.09 -21.62 -13.26
CA GLY A 268 -3.46 -20.95 -14.51
C GLY A 268 -4.48 -21.73 -15.35
N THR A 269 -5.21 -22.68 -14.75
CA THR A 269 -6.22 -23.51 -15.41
C THR A 269 -7.64 -22.98 -15.26
N LEU A 270 -7.89 -22.11 -14.27
CA LEU A 270 -9.09 -21.28 -14.20
C LEU A 270 -8.93 -20.06 -15.13
N PRO A 271 -9.83 -19.82 -16.10
CA PRO A 271 -9.76 -18.66 -16.97
C PRO A 271 -9.86 -17.34 -16.19
N LEU A 272 -9.01 -16.35 -16.52
CA LEU A 272 -9.03 -15.05 -15.84
C LEU A 272 -10.30 -14.26 -16.20
N GLU A 273 -10.88 -14.58 -17.36
CA GLU A 273 -12.10 -14.02 -17.92
C GLU A 273 -13.32 -14.30 -17.03
N GLU A 274 -13.30 -15.38 -16.26
CA GLU A 274 -14.35 -15.76 -15.31
C GLU A 274 -14.25 -15.03 -13.97
N LEU A 275 -13.11 -14.38 -13.68
CA LEU A 275 -12.87 -13.68 -12.42
C LEU A 275 -13.45 -12.26 -12.42
N VAL A 276 -14.04 -11.89 -11.29
CA VAL A 276 -14.60 -10.54 -11.01
C VAL A 276 -14.20 -10.07 -9.62
N ILE A 277 -14.40 -8.77 -9.34
CA ILE A 277 -14.22 -8.20 -8.00
C ILE A 277 -15.32 -8.75 -7.08
N ARG A 278 -14.93 -9.42 -5.99
CA ARG A 278 -15.82 -9.84 -4.90
C ARG A 278 -15.99 -8.73 -3.86
N ARG A 279 -14.88 -8.09 -3.48
CA ARG A 279 -14.87 -7.02 -2.46
C ARG A 279 -13.69 -6.06 -2.71
N VAL A 280 -13.91 -4.77 -2.50
CA VAL A 280 -12.81 -3.79 -2.38
C VAL A 280 -12.80 -3.26 -0.95
N GLU A 281 -11.64 -3.26 -0.30
CA GLU A 281 -11.49 -2.75 1.06
C GLU A 281 -10.70 -1.45 1.00
N HIS A 282 -11.37 -0.36 1.36
CA HIS A 282 -10.83 0.99 1.38
C HIS A 282 -10.36 1.34 2.80
N PHE A 283 -9.11 1.75 2.93
CA PHE A 283 -8.47 2.12 4.19
C PHE A 283 -8.38 3.65 4.33
N PHE A 284 -8.57 4.11 5.57
CA PHE A 284 -8.41 5.51 6.00
C PHE A 284 -7.89 5.48 7.44
N HIS A 285 -6.59 5.75 7.67
CA HIS A 285 -5.99 5.72 9.01
C HIS A 285 -6.22 4.36 9.71
N TYR A 286 -7.18 4.29 10.64
CA TYR A 286 -7.58 3.10 11.41
C TYR A 286 -8.99 2.59 11.07
N TRP A 287 -9.61 3.10 10.00
CA TRP A 287 -10.93 2.71 9.50
C TRP A 287 -10.84 1.92 8.21
N ILE A 288 -11.81 1.02 8.00
CA ILE A 288 -11.98 0.23 6.78
C ILE A 288 -13.42 0.36 6.29
N LEU A 289 -13.60 0.73 5.02
CA LEU A 289 -14.88 0.68 4.31
C LEU A 289 -14.85 -0.44 3.26
N PRO A 290 -15.38 -1.63 3.58
CA PRO A 290 -15.55 -2.69 2.59
C PRO A 290 -16.74 -2.37 1.66
N LEU A 291 -16.49 -2.43 0.36
CA LEU A 291 -17.50 -2.49 -0.69
C LEU A 291 -17.65 -3.92 -1.15
N ASP A 292 -18.74 -4.57 -0.74
CA ASP A 292 -19.03 -5.96 -1.05
C ASP A 292 -19.91 -6.05 -2.31
N TYR A 293 -19.34 -6.58 -3.40
CA TYR A 293 -20.00 -6.78 -4.69
C TYR A 293 -20.76 -8.13 -4.70
N SER A 294 -20.50 -8.99 -3.71
CA SER A 294 -21.10 -10.31 -3.61
C SER A 294 -22.47 -10.32 -2.90
N ARG A 295 -22.80 -9.26 -2.14
CA ARG A 295 -24.05 -9.17 -1.38
C ARG A 295 -24.60 -7.74 -1.25
N PRO A 296 -25.65 -7.37 -2.01
CA PRO A 296 -26.35 -8.18 -3.01
C PRO A 296 -25.44 -8.50 -4.20
N ASN A 297 -25.63 -9.64 -4.84
CA ASN A 297 -24.77 -10.08 -5.95
C ASN A 297 -24.98 -9.19 -7.18
N VAL A 298 -24.10 -8.22 -7.38
CA VAL A 298 -24.20 -7.24 -8.47
C VAL A 298 -24.02 -7.85 -9.87
N TYR A 299 -23.44 -9.05 -9.95
CA TYR A 299 -23.23 -9.78 -11.21
C TYR A 299 -24.39 -10.72 -11.58
N ALA A 300 -25.37 -10.86 -10.69
CA ALA A 300 -26.62 -11.58 -10.95
C ALA A 300 -27.52 -10.79 -11.93
N PRO A 301 -28.45 -11.47 -12.64
CA PRO A 301 -29.48 -10.81 -13.43
C PRO A 301 -30.23 -9.73 -12.63
N ARG A 302 -30.56 -8.61 -13.29
CA ARG A 302 -31.09 -7.42 -12.62
C ARG A 302 -32.33 -7.70 -11.77
N ASP A 303 -33.25 -8.52 -12.26
CA ASP A 303 -34.46 -8.92 -11.53
C ASP A 303 -34.16 -9.75 -10.27
N ALA A 304 -33.10 -10.56 -10.29
CA ALA A 304 -32.64 -11.33 -9.13
C ALA A 304 -31.97 -10.43 -8.09
N TRP A 305 -31.15 -9.47 -8.54
CA TRP A 305 -30.52 -8.48 -7.67
C TRP A 305 -31.54 -7.53 -7.03
N GLU A 306 -32.54 -7.05 -7.79
CA GLU A 306 -33.63 -6.23 -7.25
C GLU A 306 -34.42 -6.96 -6.15
N ARG A 307 -34.71 -8.25 -6.35
CA ARG A 307 -35.32 -9.10 -5.30
C ARG A 307 -34.41 -9.26 -4.09
N GLU A 308 -33.11 -9.44 -4.28
CA GLU A 308 -32.15 -9.53 -3.17
C GLU A 308 -32.11 -8.22 -2.37
N VAL A 309 -31.94 -7.07 -3.03
CA VAL A 309 -31.98 -5.72 -2.42
C VAL A 309 -33.23 -5.50 -1.57
N GLN A 310 -34.40 -5.92 -2.05
CA GLN A 310 -35.67 -5.80 -1.33
C GLN A 310 -35.78 -6.69 -0.07
N THR A 311 -34.97 -7.76 0.02
CA THR A 311 -35.00 -8.71 1.15
C THR A 311 -33.85 -8.50 2.14
N LEU A 312 -32.77 -7.82 1.75
CA LEU A 312 -31.65 -7.53 2.64
C LEU A 312 -32.02 -6.42 3.65
N PRO A 313 -31.70 -6.59 4.94
CA PRO A 313 -31.94 -5.55 5.93
C PRO A 313 -30.99 -4.37 5.72
N THR A 314 -31.55 -3.17 5.49
CA THR A 314 -30.78 -1.92 5.48
C THR A 314 -30.39 -1.53 6.90
N THR A 315 -29.19 -1.91 7.33
CA THR A 315 -28.67 -1.62 8.68
C THR A 315 -27.99 -0.25 8.78
N ARG A 316 -27.68 0.38 7.64
CA ARG A 316 -27.05 1.72 7.57
C ARG A 316 -27.86 2.66 6.68
N ARG A 317 -27.91 3.95 7.04
CA ARG A 317 -28.50 5.00 6.20
C ARG A 317 -27.71 5.10 4.88
N GLY A 318 -28.41 5.10 3.75
CA GLY A 318 -27.80 5.16 2.41
C GLY A 318 -27.27 3.82 1.88
N GLN A 319 -27.43 2.71 2.60
CA GLN A 319 -26.90 1.41 2.17
C GLN A 319 -27.47 0.91 0.83
N ALA A 320 -28.77 1.10 0.59
CA ALA A 320 -29.40 0.74 -0.68
C ALA A 320 -28.88 1.57 -1.87
N GLU A 321 -28.51 2.83 -1.62
CA GLU A 321 -27.91 3.70 -2.62
C GLU A 321 -26.47 3.27 -2.93
N ILE A 322 -25.69 2.86 -1.90
CA ILE A 322 -24.39 2.23 -2.11
C ILE A 322 -24.55 0.97 -2.96
N TRP A 323 -25.51 0.09 -2.69
CA TRP A 323 -25.75 -1.10 -3.52
C TRP A 323 -26.06 -0.76 -4.98
N ARG A 324 -26.88 0.26 -5.24
CA ARG A 324 -27.16 0.75 -6.60
C ARG A 324 -25.87 1.20 -7.30
N LEU A 325 -25.07 2.03 -6.62
CA LEU A 325 -23.79 2.50 -7.13
C LEU A 325 -22.79 1.36 -7.36
N LEU A 326 -22.74 0.34 -6.48
CA LEU A 326 -21.89 -0.84 -6.69
C LEU A 326 -22.32 -1.65 -7.91
N ARG A 327 -23.63 -1.77 -8.18
CA ARG A 327 -24.09 -2.42 -9.41
C ARG A 327 -23.69 -1.62 -10.64
N GLU A 328 -23.93 -0.31 -10.66
CA GLU A 328 -23.55 0.56 -11.77
C GLU A 328 -22.03 0.57 -12.04
N ARG A 329 -21.21 0.27 -11.02
CA ARG A 329 -19.74 0.18 -11.11
C ARG A 329 -19.20 -1.23 -11.30
N ALA A 330 -20.06 -2.25 -11.30
CA ALA A 330 -19.67 -3.62 -11.60
C ALA A 330 -19.64 -3.90 -13.10
N TRP A 331 -20.07 -2.93 -13.91
CA TRP A 331 -20.31 -3.05 -15.34
C TRP A 331 -19.71 -1.86 -16.08
N ALA A 332 -18.99 -2.14 -17.18
CA ALA A 332 -18.46 -1.12 -18.08
C ALA A 332 -19.50 -0.65 -19.12
N ASP A 333 -20.66 -1.30 -19.18
CA ASP A 333 -21.73 -1.04 -20.13
C ASP A 333 -23.12 -1.05 -19.48
N ASP A 334 -24.03 -0.17 -19.94
CA ASP A 334 -25.42 -0.08 -19.48
C ASP A 334 -26.22 -1.38 -19.66
N ALA A 335 -25.78 -2.27 -20.57
CA ALA A 335 -26.42 -3.55 -20.84
C ALA A 335 -25.97 -4.68 -19.89
N GLU A 336 -25.06 -4.40 -18.95
CA GLU A 336 -24.57 -5.34 -17.93
C GLU A 336 -23.96 -6.62 -18.55
N THR A 337 -23.13 -6.45 -19.59
CA THR A 337 -22.50 -7.56 -20.32
C THR A 337 -20.99 -7.67 -20.10
N VAL A 338 -20.30 -6.55 -19.87
CA VAL A 338 -18.84 -6.46 -19.67
C VAL A 338 -18.57 -6.00 -18.23
N PRO A 339 -18.07 -6.87 -17.34
CA PRO A 339 -17.73 -6.44 -15.98
C PRO A 339 -16.66 -5.34 -15.98
N ASP A 340 -16.86 -4.30 -15.17
CA ASP A 340 -15.76 -3.37 -14.83
C ASP A 340 -14.91 -4.03 -13.73
N LEU A 341 -13.61 -4.10 -13.96
CA LEU A 341 -12.64 -4.82 -13.13
C LEU A 341 -11.63 -3.89 -12.46
N HIS A 342 -11.75 -2.58 -12.65
CA HIS A 342 -10.83 -1.58 -12.13
C HIS A 342 -11.49 -0.80 -10.98
N PRO A 343 -11.08 -1.01 -9.71
CA PRO A 343 -11.55 -0.19 -8.61
C PRO A 343 -11.24 1.28 -8.85
N ARG A 344 -12.26 2.12 -8.90
CA ARG A 344 -12.10 3.57 -9.04
C ARG A 344 -11.94 4.19 -7.65
N VAL A 345 -10.79 4.83 -7.42
CA VAL A 345 -10.35 5.32 -6.11
C VAL A 345 -9.96 6.78 -6.21
N PHE A 346 -10.43 7.62 -5.28
CA PHE A 346 -9.87 8.96 -5.09
C PHE A 346 -8.80 8.92 -4.00
N ILE A 347 -7.72 9.69 -4.15
CA ILE A 347 -6.64 9.82 -3.14
C ILE A 347 -6.33 11.30 -2.85
N GLY A 348 -6.13 11.64 -1.57
CA GLY A 348 -5.79 13.00 -1.11
C GLY A 348 -7.00 13.83 -0.64
N GLY A 349 -7.67 13.46 0.46
CA GLY A 349 -8.85 14.20 0.91
C GLY A 349 -8.56 15.66 1.31
N ASN A 350 -9.56 16.51 1.14
CA ASN A 350 -9.58 17.86 1.73
C ASN A 350 -10.07 17.74 3.18
N ASP A 351 -9.19 17.97 4.16
CA ASP A 351 -9.52 17.94 5.59
C ASP A 351 -10.47 19.08 6.00
N HIS A 352 -11.31 18.85 7.01
CA HIS A 352 -12.27 19.78 7.63
C HIS A 352 -12.16 19.74 9.17
N GLY A 353 -10.94 19.62 9.67
CA GLY A 353 -10.64 19.53 11.09
C GLY A 353 -10.43 20.84 11.85
N LEU A 354 -10.22 20.73 13.16
CA LEU A 354 -9.91 21.86 14.05
C LEU A 354 -8.54 22.50 13.71
N ASN A 355 -7.63 21.72 13.13
CA ASN A 355 -6.36 22.18 12.58
C ASN A 355 -6.52 23.29 11.52
N LEU A 356 -7.56 23.26 10.67
CA LEU A 356 -7.85 24.37 9.74
C LEU A 356 -8.20 25.70 10.42
N LEU A 357 -8.62 25.66 11.69
CA LEU A 357 -8.97 26.85 12.48
C LEU A 357 -7.81 27.32 13.38
N LEU A 358 -6.81 26.47 13.61
CA LEU A 358 -5.70 26.70 14.53
C LEU A 358 -4.37 26.97 13.83
N ALA A 359 -4.11 26.29 12.71
CA ALA A 359 -3.18 26.79 11.71
C ALA A 359 -3.89 27.89 10.90
N GLY A 360 -3.13 28.90 10.42
CA GLY A 360 -3.65 29.82 9.42
C GLY A 360 -3.96 29.12 8.09
N PRO A 361 -4.32 29.85 7.01
CA PRO A 361 -4.54 29.28 5.68
C PRO A 361 -3.21 28.80 5.07
N THR A 362 -2.74 27.66 5.53
CA THR A 362 -1.52 26.98 5.11
C THR A 362 -1.82 26.09 3.90
N ARG A 363 -0.81 25.35 3.43
CA ARG A 363 -0.97 24.33 2.38
C ARG A 363 -1.78 23.09 2.86
N LEU A 364 -2.02 22.99 4.18
CA LEU A 364 -2.32 21.78 4.96
C LEU A 364 -3.81 21.41 5.01
N GLY A 365 -4.41 21.07 3.87
CA GLY A 365 -5.83 20.70 3.85
C GLY A 365 -6.32 20.12 2.53
N ARG A 366 -5.44 19.48 1.75
CA ARG A 366 -5.75 18.94 0.41
C ARG A 366 -5.09 17.59 0.09
N SER A 367 -4.43 16.96 1.08
CA SER A 367 -3.65 15.74 0.89
C SER A 367 -3.83 14.76 2.06
N SER A 368 -5.02 14.67 2.65
CA SER A 368 -5.28 13.65 3.68
C SER A 368 -5.16 12.25 3.10
N HIS A 369 -4.56 11.36 3.87
CA HIS A 369 -4.26 10.00 3.43
C HIS A 369 -5.46 9.08 3.66
N GLY A 370 -5.79 8.34 2.59
CA GLY A 370 -6.94 7.47 2.55
C GLY A 370 -7.30 7.11 1.11
N SER A 371 -8.07 6.04 0.95
CA SER A 371 -8.52 5.53 -0.34
C SER A 371 -10.04 5.68 -0.46
N TYR A 372 -10.52 6.77 -1.06
CA TYR A 372 -11.95 7.12 -1.00
C TYR A 372 -12.71 6.50 -2.19
N PRO A 373 -13.79 5.72 -1.97
CA PRO A 373 -14.54 5.12 -3.07
C PRO A 373 -15.58 6.04 -3.73
N PHE A 374 -15.88 7.20 -3.13
CA PHE A 374 -16.92 8.11 -3.60
C PHE A 374 -16.50 9.56 -3.35
N PRO A 375 -16.96 10.51 -4.19
CA PRO A 375 -16.99 11.92 -3.82
C PRO A 375 -17.85 12.17 -2.56
N GLY A 376 -17.58 13.27 -1.85
CA GLY A 376 -18.36 13.71 -0.70
C GLY A 376 -17.58 13.74 0.62
N LEU A 377 -18.31 14.00 1.71
CA LEU A 377 -17.76 14.23 3.06
C LEU A 377 -17.84 12.97 3.94
N PHE A 378 -16.68 12.46 4.32
CA PHE A 378 -16.47 11.37 5.26
C PHE A 378 -16.21 11.96 6.65
N LYS A 379 -17.04 11.62 7.65
CA LYS A 379 -17.00 12.29 8.97
C LYS A 379 -16.34 11.39 10.02
N GLY A 380 -15.38 11.94 10.77
CA GLY A 380 -14.75 11.26 11.89
C GLY A 380 -13.75 10.17 11.50
N ILE A 381 -13.29 10.20 10.24
CA ILE A 381 -12.31 9.23 9.73
C ILE A 381 -10.87 9.70 9.88
N GLY A 382 -10.64 11.02 9.90
CA GLY A 382 -9.32 11.61 10.08
C GLY A 382 -8.90 11.72 11.56
N PRO A 383 -7.63 12.07 11.83
CA PRO A 383 -7.06 12.05 13.17
C PRO A 383 -7.79 13.00 14.12
N ALA A 384 -7.89 12.64 15.40
CA ALA A 384 -8.73 13.35 16.38
C ALA A 384 -10.23 13.49 16.00
N GLY A 385 -10.71 12.70 15.03
CA GLY A 385 -12.12 12.69 14.59
C GLY A 385 -12.46 13.78 13.58
N THR A 386 -11.50 14.25 12.79
CA THR A 386 -11.76 15.20 11.71
C THR A 386 -12.58 14.58 10.58
N GLY A 387 -13.21 15.43 9.77
CA GLY A 387 -13.89 15.02 8.55
C GLY A 387 -13.01 15.30 7.34
N GLU A 388 -13.07 14.46 6.33
CA GLU A 388 -12.30 14.59 5.09
C GLU A 388 -13.27 14.56 3.91
N SER A 389 -12.98 15.31 2.85
CA SER A 389 -13.90 15.47 1.72
C SER A 389 -13.21 15.28 0.38
N ILE A 390 -13.94 14.67 -0.55
CA ILE A 390 -13.53 14.52 -1.94
C ILE A 390 -14.45 15.39 -2.78
N ASP A 391 -13.92 16.54 -3.21
CA ASP A 391 -14.63 17.53 -4.02
C ASP A 391 -14.53 17.25 -5.54
N LEU A 392 -13.70 16.28 -5.95
CA LEU A 392 -13.69 15.80 -7.35
C LEU A 392 -15.01 15.11 -7.67
N ALA A 393 -15.60 15.48 -8.80
CA ALA A 393 -16.76 14.78 -9.34
C ALA A 393 -16.35 13.41 -9.94
N TRP A 394 -17.35 12.54 -10.14
CA TRP A 394 -17.14 11.16 -10.59
C TRP A 394 -16.82 11.06 -12.09
N ASP A 395 -17.28 12.04 -12.87
CA ASP A 395 -17.05 12.20 -14.31
C ASP A 395 -15.55 12.28 -14.69
N VAL A 396 -14.67 12.53 -13.72
CA VAL A 396 -13.22 12.40 -13.86
C VAL A 396 -12.77 11.01 -14.38
N PHE A 397 -13.61 9.97 -14.21
CA PHE A 397 -13.37 8.61 -14.70
C PHE A 397 -14.10 8.24 -16.00
N ASP A 398 -14.84 9.15 -16.63
CA ASP A 398 -15.67 8.82 -17.80
C ASP A 398 -14.85 8.72 -19.11
N ASP A 399 -13.74 9.45 -19.20
CA ASP A 399 -12.74 9.34 -20.28
C ASP A 399 -11.33 9.17 -19.66
N PRO A 400 -11.02 7.98 -19.10
CA PRO A 400 -9.76 7.75 -18.43
C PRO A 400 -8.62 7.70 -19.46
N PRO A 401 -7.42 8.22 -19.13
CA PRO A 401 -6.30 8.23 -20.07
C PRO A 401 -5.83 6.80 -20.42
N ALA A 402 -4.94 6.69 -21.39
CA ALA A 402 -4.29 5.41 -21.70
C ALA A 402 -3.47 4.90 -20.50
N ALA A 403 -3.27 3.58 -20.38
CA ALA A 403 -2.54 2.99 -19.26
C ALA A 403 -1.07 3.47 -19.20
N ASP A 404 -0.46 3.76 -20.35
CA ASP A 404 0.90 4.28 -20.51
C ASP A 404 1.00 5.81 -20.35
N ALA A 405 -0.12 6.51 -20.14
CA ALA A 405 -0.14 7.97 -20.03
C ALA A 405 0.75 8.49 -18.87
N PRO A 406 1.23 9.74 -18.94
CA PRO A 406 2.14 10.30 -17.94
C PRO A 406 1.53 10.37 -16.55
N GLU A 407 2.36 10.24 -15.51
CA GLU A 407 1.91 10.31 -14.12
C GLU A 407 1.69 11.76 -13.64
N SER A 408 1.53 12.69 -14.57
CA SER A 408 0.97 14.03 -14.36
C SER A 408 -0.56 14.08 -14.56
N GLU A 409 -1.17 13.04 -15.15
CA GLU A 409 -2.61 13.01 -15.41
C GLU A 409 -3.48 13.02 -14.15
N ARG A 410 -4.71 13.55 -14.26
CA ARG A 410 -5.63 13.64 -13.13
C ARG A 410 -6.07 12.25 -12.63
N VAL A 411 -6.31 11.33 -13.57
CA VAL A 411 -6.47 9.90 -13.29
C VAL A 411 -5.19 9.20 -13.69
N VAL A 412 -4.62 8.40 -12.78
CA VAL A 412 -3.51 7.50 -13.08
C VAL A 412 -4.05 6.08 -13.01
N ARG A 413 -3.85 5.31 -14.08
CA ARG A 413 -4.22 3.90 -14.11
C ARG A 413 -3.05 3.05 -13.66
N TYR A 414 -3.31 2.13 -12.74
CA TYR A 414 -2.28 1.25 -12.18
C TYR A 414 -2.16 -0.08 -12.97
N ASP A 415 -2.87 -0.19 -14.09
CA ASP A 415 -2.96 -1.38 -14.97
C ASP A 415 -1.87 -1.42 -16.06
N HIS A 416 -0.79 -0.63 -15.96
CA HIS A 416 0.31 -0.69 -16.91
C HIS A 416 1.37 -1.72 -16.49
N PRO A 417 1.62 -2.79 -17.26
CA PRO A 417 2.51 -3.89 -16.83
C PRO A 417 3.92 -3.45 -16.43
N SER A 418 4.52 -2.46 -17.09
CA SER A 418 5.87 -1.99 -16.73
C SER A 418 5.91 -1.20 -15.42
N ARG A 419 4.77 -0.65 -14.97
CA ARG A 419 4.65 0.08 -13.69
C ARG A 419 4.32 -0.87 -12.54
N LEU A 420 3.77 -2.06 -12.79
CA LEU A 420 3.44 -3.04 -11.74
C LEU A 420 4.68 -3.78 -11.20
N GLU A 421 4.64 -4.10 -9.91
CA GLU A 421 5.60 -4.95 -9.19
C GLU A 421 4.85 -5.88 -8.23
N ILE A 422 5.29 -7.14 -8.13
CA ILE A 422 4.77 -8.10 -7.15
C ILE A 422 5.69 -8.12 -5.93
N LEU A 423 5.11 -8.12 -4.73
CA LEU A 423 5.79 -8.18 -3.42
C LEU A 423 5.66 -9.56 -2.73
#